data_AF-A0A2T6IU28-F1
#
_entry.id   AF-A0A2T6IU28-F1
#
_cell.length_a   1.000
_cell.length_b   1.000
_cell.length_c   1.000
_cell.angle_alpha   90.00
_cell.angle_beta   90.00
_cell.angle_gamma   90.00
#
_symmetry.space_group_name_H-M   'P 1'
#
loop_
_entity.id
_entity.type
_entity.pdbx_description
1 polymer ?
#
loop_
_entity_poly.entity_id
_entity_poly.type
_entity_poly.pdbx_seq_one_letter_code
_entity_poly.pdbx_strand_id
1 'polypeptide(L)'
;MAMTEEERRAKIEEISAKGKAKGWSGEAVRGAYLEFFEAQGHLIYPSSPVIPRGDNTLLFINAGMNQFKPIFLGQIDRSSPLSEPPLHQDSAHLSPFGASPTAAAYASF
;
A
#
# COMPACT_ATOMS: atom_id res chain seq x y z
N MET A 1 12.33 -11.07 -2.03
CA MET A 1 13.28 -10.36 -2.92
C MET A 1 12.53 -9.26 -3.63
N ALA A 2 13.03 -8.02 -3.58
CA ALA A 2 12.45 -6.93 -4.36
C ALA A 2 12.62 -7.23 -5.86
N MET A 3 11.56 -7.04 -6.66
CA MET A 3 11.62 -7.22 -8.12
C MET A 3 12.71 -6.32 -8.70
N THR A 4 13.50 -6.87 -9.60
CA THR A 4 14.48 -6.11 -10.40
C THR A 4 13.77 -5.11 -11.31
N GLU A 5 14.49 -4.10 -11.79
CA GLU A 5 13.95 -3.10 -12.71
C GLU A 5 13.46 -3.72 -14.03
N GLU A 6 14.14 -4.77 -14.50
CA GLU A 6 13.77 -5.50 -15.71
C GLU A 6 12.47 -6.28 -15.52
N GLU A 7 12.34 -7.02 -14.41
CA GLU A 7 11.11 -7.74 -14.06
C GLU A 7 9.93 -6.78 -13.89
N ARG A 8 10.16 -5.62 -13.28
CA ARG A 8 9.13 -4.59 -13.10
C ARG A 8 8.65 -4.03 -14.42
N ARG A 9 9.56 -3.74 -15.36
CA ARG A 9 9.21 -3.28 -16.71
C ARG A 9 8.40 -4.33 -17.48
N ALA A 10 8.84 -5.59 -17.43
CA ALA A 10 8.13 -6.70 -18.05
C ALA A 10 6.70 -6.83 -17.48
N LYS A 11 6.55 -6.68 -16.16
CA LYS A 11 5.24 -6.72 -15.50
C LYS A 11 4.32 -5.58 -15.94
N ILE A 12 4.86 -4.36 -16.07
CA ILE A 12 4.08 -3.20 -16.53
C ILE A 12 3.56 -3.42 -17.96
N GLU A 13 4.40 -3.96 -18.85
CA GLU A 13 3.98 -4.26 -20.22
C GLU A 13 2.89 -5.36 -20.25
N GLU A 14 3.03 -6.39 -19.40
CA GLU A 14 2.00 -7.42 -19.21
C GLU A 14 0.66 -6.83 -18.76
N ILE A 15 0.66 -5.95 -17.76
CA ILE A 15 -0.54 -5.26 -17.25
C ILE A 15 -1.20 -4.43 -18.37
N SER A 16 -0.39 -3.69 -19.13
CA SER A 16 -0.85 -2.88 -20.27
C SER A 16 -1.49 -3.74 -21.38
N ALA A 17 -0.85 -4.85 -21.75
CA ALA A 17 -1.35 -5.77 -22.76
C ALA A 17 -2.65 -6.45 -22.31
N LYS A 18 -2.73 -6.88 -21.05
CA LYS A 18 -3.94 -7.47 -20.43
C LYS A 18 -5.13 -6.50 -20.47
N GLY A 19 -4.90 -5.22 -20.14
CA GLY A 19 -5.93 -4.19 -20.20
C GLY A 19 -6.42 -3.90 -21.63
N LYS A 20 -5.50 -3.86 -22.61
CA LYS A 20 -5.85 -3.73 -24.04
C LYS A 20 -6.67 -4.92 -24.55
N ALA A 21 -6.31 -6.14 -24.16
CA ALA A 21 -6.98 -7.36 -24.61
C ALA A 21 -8.38 -7.55 -23.99
N LYS A 22 -8.54 -7.25 -22.69
CA LYS A 22 -9.81 -7.40 -21.96
C LYS A 22 -10.73 -6.18 -22.10
N GLY A 23 -10.21 -5.05 -22.57
CA GLY A 23 -10.86 -3.74 -22.55
C GLY A 23 -10.78 -3.08 -21.17
N TRP A 24 -10.73 -1.74 -21.15
CA TRP A 24 -10.60 -0.94 -19.93
C TRP A 24 -11.94 -0.74 -19.20
N SER A 25 -12.51 -1.85 -18.72
CA SER A 25 -13.63 -1.81 -17.76
C SER A 25 -13.16 -1.27 -16.40
N GLY A 26 -14.09 -0.78 -15.56
CA GLY A 26 -13.75 -0.28 -14.22
C GLY A 26 -13.03 -1.32 -13.35
N GLU A 27 -13.44 -2.59 -13.43
CA GLU A 27 -12.75 -3.69 -12.75
C GLU A 27 -11.33 -3.91 -13.30
N ALA A 28 -11.15 -3.85 -14.62
CA ALA A 28 -9.84 -4.01 -15.25
C ALA A 28 -8.88 -2.88 -14.88
N VAL A 29 -9.36 -1.63 -14.88
CA VAL A 29 -8.55 -0.47 -14.46
C VAL A 29 -8.16 -0.59 -12.99
N ARG A 30 -9.10 -0.99 -12.11
CA ARG A 30 -8.82 -1.21 -10.69
C ARG A 30 -7.75 -2.29 -10.49
N GLY A 31 -7.89 -3.43 -11.15
CA GLY A 31 -6.91 -4.52 -11.08
C GLY A 31 -5.53 -4.08 -11.56
N ALA A 32 -5.47 -3.41 -12.72
CA ALA A 32 -4.22 -2.92 -13.29
C ALA A 32 -3.49 -1.93 -12.38
N TYR A 33 -4.21 -1.03 -11.71
CA TYR A 33 -3.60 -0.10 -10.75
C TYR A 33 -2.99 -0.84 -9.56
N LEU A 34 -3.73 -1.79 -8.98
CA LEU A 34 -3.25 -2.55 -7.81
C LEU A 34 -2.02 -3.39 -8.17
N GLU A 35 -2.07 -4.10 -9.29
CA GLU A 35 -0.95 -4.90 -9.81
C GLU A 35 0.29 -4.02 -10.10
N PHE A 36 0.08 -2.80 -10.61
CA PHE A 36 1.18 -1.87 -10.87
C PHE A 36 1.91 -1.48 -9.57
N PHE A 37 1.18 -1.03 -8.55
CA PHE A 37 1.78 -0.58 -7.29
C PHE A 37 2.39 -1.74 -6.49
N GLU A 38 1.80 -2.93 -6.57
CA GLU A 38 2.40 -4.15 -6.02
C GLU A 38 3.78 -4.43 -6.65
N ALA A 39 3.92 -4.29 -7.97
CA ALA A 39 5.21 -4.42 -8.65
C ALA A 39 6.23 -3.31 -8.28
N GLN A 40 5.75 -2.17 -7.75
CA GLN A 40 6.58 -1.13 -7.13
C GLN A 40 6.90 -1.41 -5.66
N GLY A 41 6.51 -2.57 -5.12
CA GLY A 41 6.73 -2.95 -3.72
C GLY A 41 5.73 -2.35 -2.74
N HIS A 42 4.58 -1.85 -3.19
CA HIS A 42 3.51 -1.38 -2.31
C HIS A 42 2.67 -2.57 -1.85
N LEU A 43 2.27 -2.56 -0.58
CA LEU A 43 1.33 -3.55 -0.07
C LEU A 43 -0.09 -3.14 -0.43
N ILE A 44 -0.84 -4.10 -0.99
CA ILE A 44 -2.28 -3.93 -1.20
C ILE A 44 -2.97 -4.08 0.16
N TYR A 45 -3.61 -3.00 0.62
CA TYR A 45 -4.34 -2.99 1.88
C TYR A 45 -5.85 -2.84 1.61
N PRO A 46 -6.71 -3.62 2.28
CA PRO A 46 -8.16 -3.52 2.08
C PRO A 46 -8.68 -2.13 2.45
N SER A 47 -9.72 -1.68 1.75
CA SER A 47 -10.37 -0.41 2.03
C SER A 47 -11.09 -0.44 3.37
N SER A 48 -11.06 0.68 4.10
CA SER A 48 -11.83 0.85 5.33
C SER A 48 -13.33 0.96 5.03
N PRO A 49 -14.21 0.62 5.98
CA PRO A 49 -15.65 0.89 5.84
C PRO A 49 -15.93 2.37 5.59
N VAL A 50 -16.99 2.67 4.84
CA VAL A 50 -17.40 4.06 4.52
C VAL A 50 -17.71 4.86 5.80
N ILE A 51 -18.20 4.19 6.84
CA ILE A 51 -18.42 4.78 8.16
C ILE A 51 -17.12 4.63 8.97
N PRO A 52 -16.48 5.75 9.38
CA PRO A 52 -15.22 5.69 10.11
C PRO A 52 -15.39 5.03 11.47
N ARG A 53 -14.42 4.18 11.84
CA ARG A 53 -14.29 3.63 13.19
C ARG A 53 -13.08 4.26 13.84
N GLY A 54 -13.28 5.03 14.91
CA GLY A 54 -12.19 5.65 15.67
C GLY A 54 -11.85 7.11 15.29
N ASP A 55 -12.62 7.74 14.40
CA ASP A 55 -12.51 9.18 14.13
C ASP A 55 -13.90 9.85 14.25
N ASN A 56 -14.14 10.55 15.37
CA ASN A 56 -15.40 11.25 15.62
C ASN A 56 -15.50 12.61 14.91
N THR A 57 -14.47 13.03 14.17
CA THR A 57 -14.44 14.29 13.43
C THR A 57 -14.91 14.13 11.98
N LEU A 58 -15.06 12.89 11.51
CA LEU A 58 -15.49 12.55 10.16
C LEU A 58 -16.85 11.87 10.19
N LEU A 59 -17.76 12.30 9.32
CA LEU A 59 -19.04 11.62 9.11
C LEU A 59 -18.89 10.39 8.19
N PHE A 60 -18.05 10.50 7.15
CA PHE A 60 -17.75 9.43 6.21
C PHE A 60 -16.28 9.47 5.77
N ILE A 61 -15.75 8.33 5.36
CA ILE A 61 -14.45 8.26 4.68
C ILE A 61 -14.57 8.92 3.31
N ASN A 62 -13.77 9.97 3.09
CA ASN A 62 -13.77 10.75 1.85
C ASN A 62 -12.52 10.50 0.99
N ALA A 63 -11.47 9.90 1.57
CA ALA A 63 -10.25 9.54 0.86
C ALA A 63 -9.61 8.27 1.46
N GLY A 64 -8.86 7.54 0.62
CA GLY A 64 -8.15 6.32 1.04
C GLY A 64 -7.06 6.55 2.09
N MET A 65 -6.62 7.78 2.30
CA MET A 65 -5.59 8.13 3.29
C MET A 65 -6.11 8.19 4.72
N ASN A 66 -7.43 8.31 4.92
CA ASN A 66 -8.04 8.49 6.23
C ASN A 66 -7.74 7.33 7.19
N GLN A 67 -7.71 6.09 6.67
CA GLN A 67 -7.38 4.90 7.47
C GLN A 67 -5.93 4.87 7.97
N PHE A 68 -5.04 5.69 7.39
CA PHE A 68 -3.63 5.76 7.77
C PHE A 68 -3.27 7.02 8.56
N LYS A 69 -4.27 7.87 8.90
CA LYS A 69 -4.07 9.09 9.69
C LYS A 69 -3.24 8.85 10.98
N PRO A 70 -3.49 7.80 11.80
CA PRO A 70 -2.67 7.55 12.98
C PRO A 70 -1.20 7.23 12.68
N ILE A 71 -0.90 6.60 11.53
CA ILE A 71 0.48 6.32 11.10
C ILE A 71 1.21 7.64 10.85
N PHE A 72 0.61 8.54 10.06
CA PHE A 72 1.21 9.83 9.73
C PHE A 72 1.41 10.74 10.95
N LEU A 73 0.59 10.58 11.98
CA LEU A 73 0.68 11.34 13.23
C LEU A 73 1.57 10.67 14.29
N GLY A 74 2.12 9.48 14.03
CA GLY A 74 2.88 8.71 15.01
C GLY A 74 2.05 8.23 16.21
N GLN A 75 0.73 8.14 16.04
CA GLN A 75 -0.26 7.76 17.06
C GLN A 75 -0.74 6.31 16.91
N ILE A 76 -0.16 5.56 15.97
CA ILE A 76 -0.52 4.16 15.77
C ILE A 76 -0.19 3.33 17.01
N ASP A 77 -1.09 2.43 17.39
CA ASP A 77 -0.87 1.44 18.42
C ASP A 77 0.31 0.54 18.04
N ARG A 78 1.30 0.40 18.92
CA ARG A 78 2.48 -0.45 18.70
C ARG A 78 2.16 -1.94 18.59
N SER A 79 0.98 -2.36 19.05
CA SER A 79 0.50 -3.74 18.86
C SER A 79 -0.13 -3.95 17.48
N SER A 80 -0.38 -2.87 16.72
CA SER A 80 -0.97 -2.96 15.39
C SER A 80 0.04 -3.54 14.39
N PRO A 81 -0.39 -4.45 13.49
CA PRO A 81 0.44 -4.93 12.38
C PRO A 81 0.96 -3.83 11.45
N LEU A 82 0.30 -2.65 11.43
CA LEU A 82 0.69 -1.50 10.62
C LEU A 82 1.72 -0.60 11.32
N SER A 83 2.06 -0.88 12.58
CA SER A 83 3.02 -0.10 13.35
C SER A 83 4.47 -0.46 13.03
N GLU A 84 4.68 -1.65 12.47
CA GLU A 84 5.98 -2.12 12.00
C GLU A 84 6.06 -1.94 10.47
N PRO A 85 7.19 -1.46 9.93
CA PRO A 85 7.44 -1.56 8.50
C PRO A 85 7.45 -3.05 8.11
N PRO A 86 7.03 -3.42 6.89
CA PRO A 86 7.11 -4.81 6.46
C PRO A 86 8.55 -5.29 6.53
N LEU A 87 8.82 -6.13 7.53
CA LEU A 87 10.11 -6.71 7.82
C LEU A 87 10.60 -7.45 6.57
N HIS A 88 11.70 -7.00 5.98
CA HIS A 88 12.58 -7.92 5.29
C HIS A 88 12.99 -8.96 6.35
N GLN A 89 12.60 -10.22 6.17
CA GLN A 89 12.76 -11.30 7.15
C GLN A 89 14.23 -11.65 7.50
N ASP A 90 15.21 -10.88 7.05
CA ASP A 90 16.63 -11.13 7.29
C ASP A 90 17.26 -9.96 8.05
N SER A 91 17.16 -9.98 9.37
CA SER A 91 18.29 -9.72 10.28
C SER A 91 17.78 -9.58 11.71
N ALA A 92 18.09 -10.61 12.50
CA ALA A 92 18.23 -10.43 13.93
C ALA A 92 19.19 -9.27 14.22
N HIS A 93 18.90 -8.55 15.30
CA HIS A 93 19.73 -7.55 15.97
C HIS A 93 19.74 -6.10 15.44
N LEU A 94 19.28 -5.23 16.34
CA LEU A 94 19.73 -3.86 16.67
C LEU A 94 18.74 -2.72 16.37
N SER A 95 18.04 -2.31 17.42
CA SER A 95 17.73 -0.89 17.70
C SER A 95 19.01 -0.21 18.26
N PRO A 96 19.16 1.14 18.36
CA PRO A 96 18.10 2.11 18.63
C PRO A 96 18.30 3.54 18.08
N PHE A 97 18.83 3.82 16.88
CA PHE A 97 18.82 5.20 16.35
C PHE A 97 18.86 5.21 14.81
N GLY A 98 17.93 5.96 14.20
CA GLY A 98 18.09 6.57 12.88
C GLY A 98 17.94 5.66 11.66
N ALA A 99 16.71 5.50 11.18
CA ALA A 99 16.43 5.41 9.75
C ALA A 99 14.94 5.71 9.50
N SER A 100 14.63 6.80 8.81
CA SER A 100 13.37 6.88 8.06
C SER A 100 13.61 7.61 6.75
N PRO A 101 13.89 6.86 5.68
CA PRO A 101 13.55 7.33 4.36
C PRO A 101 12.93 6.20 3.53
N THR A 102 11.83 5.61 3.98
CA THR A 102 10.94 4.85 3.08
C THR A 102 9.56 4.75 3.71
N ALA A 103 8.71 5.72 3.38
CA ALA A 103 7.28 5.55 3.51
C ALA A 103 6.89 4.35 2.63
N ALA A 104 6.65 3.19 3.24
CA ALA A 104 5.91 2.12 2.60
C ALA A 104 4.54 2.71 2.24
N ALA A 105 4.39 3.08 0.99
CA ALA A 105 3.16 3.68 0.51
C ALA A 105 2.14 2.55 0.38
N TYR A 106 1.04 2.69 1.12
CA TYR A 106 -0.09 1.79 1.01
C TYR A 106 -0.96 2.27 -0.15
N ALA A 107 -1.20 1.39 -1.12
CA ALA A 107 -2.19 1.65 -2.16
C ALA A 107 -3.58 1.40 -1.55
N SER A 108 -4.43 2.43 -1.52
CA SER A 108 -5.80 2.34 -1.02
C SER A 108 -6.75 3.14 -1.89
N PHE A 109 -7.96 2.59 -2.08
CA PHE A 109 -9.06 3.18 -2.83
C PHE A 109 -10.32 3.24 -1.98
#